data_AF-V8N494-F1
#
_entry.id   AF-V8N494-F1
#
_cell.length_a   1.000
_cell.length_b   1.000
_cell.length_c   1.000
_cell.angle_alpha   90.00
_cell.angle_beta   90.00
_cell.angle_gamma   90.00
#
_symmetry.space_group_name_H-M   'P 1'
#
loop_
_entity.id
_entity.type
_entity.pdbx_description
1 polymer ?
#
loop_
_entity_poly.entity_id
_entity_poly.type
_entity_poly.pdbx_seq_one_letter_code
_entity_poly.pdbx_strand_id
1 'polypeptide(L)'
;ELPLLGKLLERQESASSFSVSGTALRQRQLRPLLRALKLQASLRQLCLSGTGLGDDSAEELQATLGTIPGLKRLDLSANRLGPDGLQTLG
;
A
#
# COMPACT_ATOMS: atom_id res chain seq x y z
N GLU A 1 -17.89 6.04 -0.72
CA GLU A 1 -16.94 6.85 -1.52
C GLU A 1 -15.53 6.56 -1.02
N LEU A 2 -14.53 6.41 -1.90
CA LEU A 2 -13.17 5.97 -1.55
C LEU A 2 -12.21 7.17 -1.60
N PRO A 3 -12.19 8.07 -0.60
CA PRO A 3 -11.42 9.31 -0.61
C PRO A 3 -9.90 9.09 -0.79
N LEU A 4 -9.40 7.91 -0.44
CA LEU A 4 -8.01 7.52 -0.63
C LEU A 4 -7.64 7.33 -2.10
N LEU A 5 -8.56 6.85 -2.94
CA LEU A 5 -8.35 6.72 -4.38
C LEU A 5 -8.26 8.09 -5.05
N GLY A 6 -9.15 9.02 -4.68
CA GLY A 6 -9.10 10.40 -5.17
C GLY A 6 -7.75 11.05 -4.86
N LYS A 7 -7.28 10.95 -3.61
CA LYS A 7 -5.95 11.45 -3.20
C LYS A 7 -4.78 10.81 -3.95
N LEU A 8 -4.91 9.54 -4.34
CA LEU A 8 -3.88 8.82 -5.10
C LEU A 8 -3.85 9.28 -6.55
N LEU A 9 -5.02 9.49 -7.16
CA LEU A 9 -5.17 9.97 -8.53
C LEU A 9 -4.76 11.43 -8.67
N GLU A 10 -5.15 12.29 -7.73
CA GLU A 10 -4.76 13.71 -7.70
C GLU A 10 -3.23 13.91 -7.56
N ARG A 11 -2.53 12.93 -7.01
CA ARG A 11 -1.07 13.02 -6.80
C ARG A 11 -0.23 12.35 -7.88
N GLN A 12 -0.84 11.80 -8.94
CA GLN A 12 -0.15 11.20 -10.10
C GLN A 12 0.96 12.11 -10.68
N GLU A 13 0.76 13.44 -10.70
CA GLU A 13 1.69 14.37 -11.34
C GLU A 13 2.90 14.76 -10.47
N SER A 14 2.92 14.42 -9.17
CA SER A 14 4.01 14.85 -8.26
C SER A 14 4.35 13.88 -7.11
N ALA A 15 3.67 12.73 -7.01
CA ALA A 15 3.82 11.80 -5.88
C ALA A 15 5.20 11.12 -5.88
N SER A 16 6.08 11.61 -5.02
CA SER A 16 7.23 10.85 -4.53
C SER A 16 6.92 10.09 -3.25
N SER A 17 5.85 10.43 -2.52
CA SER A 17 5.46 9.76 -1.27
C SER A 17 3.94 9.63 -1.11
N PHE A 18 3.51 8.48 -0.61
CA PHE A 18 2.12 8.18 -0.23
C PHE A 18 2.12 7.59 1.18
N SER A 19 1.26 8.13 2.04
CA SER A 19 1.13 7.68 3.42
C SER A 19 -0.33 7.59 3.81
N VAL A 20 -0.71 6.44 4.35
CA VAL A 20 -1.98 6.16 4.99
C VAL A 20 -1.65 5.45 6.29
N SER A 21 -1.90 6.13 7.41
CA SER A 21 -1.63 5.57 8.72
C SER A 21 -2.84 5.63 9.63
N GLY A 22 -2.97 4.66 10.54
CA GLY A 22 -3.97 4.69 11.62
C GLY A 22 -5.43 4.66 11.13
N THR A 23 -5.66 4.20 9.91
CA THR A 23 -7.00 4.01 9.35
C THR A 23 -7.19 2.53 9.09
N ALA A 24 -8.10 1.90 9.82
CA ALA A 24 -8.44 0.50 9.59
C ALA A 24 -9.02 0.35 8.18
N LEU A 25 -8.16 -0.03 7.23
CA LEU A 25 -8.54 -0.32 5.87
C LEU A 25 -9.22 -1.67 5.89
N ARG A 26 -10.55 -1.67 5.94
CA ARG A 26 -11.32 -2.90 5.71
C ARG A 26 -10.86 -3.49 4.37
N GLN A 27 -10.82 -4.82 4.23
CA GLN A 27 -10.39 -5.49 2.99
C GLN A 27 -11.03 -4.89 1.72
N ARG A 28 -12.29 -4.43 1.80
CA ARG A 28 -13.00 -3.73 0.71
C ARG A 28 -12.33 -2.45 0.23
N GLN A 29 -11.64 -1.72 1.10
CA GLN A 29 -10.94 -0.48 0.78
C GLN A 29 -9.47 -0.73 0.42
N LEU A 30 -8.91 -1.84 0.92
CA LEU A 30 -7.53 -2.22 0.67
C LEU A 30 -7.27 -2.61 -0.79
N ARG A 31 -8.07 -3.51 -1.38
CA ARG A 31 -7.83 -3.96 -2.77
C ARG A 31 -7.85 -2.81 -3.79
N PRO A 32 -8.83 -1.88 -3.75
CA PRO A 32 -8.80 -0.71 -4.63
C PRO A 32 -7.56 0.16 -4.41
N LEU A 33 -7.15 0.35 -3.15
CA LEU A 33 -5.93 1.09 -2.82
C LEU A 33 -4.69 0.44 -3.44
N LEU A 34 -4.52 -0.87 -3.25
CA LEU A 34 -3.41 -1.64 -3.80
C LEU A 34 -3.39 -1.57 -5.34
N ARG A 35 -4.55 -1.65 -5.99
CA ARG A 35 -4.66 -1.46 -7.45
C ARG A 35 -4.28 -0.07 -7.90
N ALA A 36 -4.69 0.98 -7.20
CA ALA A 36 -4.32 2.34 -7.57
C ALA A 36 -2.84 2.61 -7.35
N LEU A 37 -2.22 2.00 -6.33
CA LEU A 37 -0.78 2.03 -6.12
C LEU A 37 -0.01 1.41 -7.29
N LYS A 38 -0.58 0.40 -7.97
CA LYS A 38 0.05 -0.18 -9.19
C LYS A 38 0.19 0.82 -10.34
N LEU A 39 -0.63 1.86 -10.33
CA LEU A 39 -0.58 2.93 -11.34
C LEU A 39 0.43 4.04 -10.96
N GLN A 40 1.10 3.94 -9.81
CA GLN A 40 2.05 4.95 -9.31
C GLN A 40 3.50 4.52 -9.52
N ALA A 41 3.95 4.45 -10.78
CA ALA A 41 5.34 4.07 -11.10
C ALA A 41 6.40 5.07 -10.56
N SER A 42 6.02 6.32 -10.33
CA SER A 42 6.87 7.39 -9.81
C SER A 42 7.06 7.34 -8.29
N LEU A 43 6.27 6.54 -7.56
CA LEU A 43 6.27 6.51 -6.11
C LEU A 43 7.64 6.08 -5.56
N ARG A 44 8.15 6.82 -4.57
CA ARG A 44 9.43 6.53 -3.88
C ARG A 44 9.24 6.13 -2.42
N GLN A 45 8.13 6.50 -1.80
CA GLN A 45 7.87 6.20 -0.39
C GLN A 45 6.41 5.78 -0.20
N LEU A 46 6.18 4.68 0.51
CA LEU A 46 4.86 4.13 0.81
C LEU A 46 4.78 3.84 2.31
N CYS A 47 3.83 4.46 3.00
CA CYS A 47 3.51 4.15 4.39
C CYS A 47 2.07 3.67 4.48
N LEU A 48 1.89 2.45 5.00
CA LEU A 48 0.60 1.78 5.24
C LEU A 48 0.51 1.35 6.71
N SER A 49 1.11 2.12 7.61
CA SER A 49 1.26 1.77 9.02
C SER A 49 -0.09 1.78 9.76
N GLY A 50 -0.42 0.73 10.52
CA GLY A 50 -1.68 0.71 11.27
C GLY A 50 -2.92 0.67 10.38
N THR A 51 -2.81 0.08 9.18
CA THR A 51 -3.94 -0.07 8.25
C THR A 51 -4.70 -1.38 8.44
N GLY A 52 -4.17 -2.29 9.26
CA GLY A 52 -4.77 -3.59 9.51
C GLY A 52 -4.50 -4.60 8.40
N LEU A 53 -3.41 -4.42 7.65
CA LEU A 53 -2.91 -5.43 6.71
C LEU A 53 -2.70 -6.77 7.44
N GLY A 54 -3.26 -7.84 6.89
CA GLY A 54 -3.04 -9.22 7.35
C GLY A 54 -2.43 -10.08 6.25
N ASP A 55 -2.16 -11.33 6.57
CA ASP A 55 -1.47 -12.27 5.65
C ASP A 55 -2.20 -12.47 4.32
N ASP A 56 -3.54 -12.47 4.34
CA ASP A 56 -4.38 -12.52 3.13
C ASP A 56 -4.08 -11.39 2.12
N SER A 57 -3.51 -10.29 2.59
CA SER A 57 -3.20 -9.10 1.79
C SER A 57 -1.73 -9.02 1.38
N ALA A 58 -0.88 -9.91 1.90
CA ALA A 58 0.56 -9.87 1.67
C ALA A 58 0.91 -10.17 0.21
N GLU A 59 0.25 -11.15 -0.40
CA GLU A 59 0.45 -11.50 -1.82
C GLU A 59 0.05 -10.33 -2.74
N GLU A 60 -1.10 -9.72 -2.49
CA GLU A 60 -1.58 -8.58 -3.29
C GLU A 60 -0.69 -7.34 -3.08
N LEU A 61 -0.18 -7.13 -1.87
CA LEU A 61 0.78 -6.08 -1.55
C LEU A 61 2.12 -6.33 -2.26
N GLN A 62 2.67 -7.55 -2.22
CA GLN A 62 3.91 -7.92 -2.92
C GLN A 62 3.77 -7.66 -4.43
N ALA A 63 2.66 -8.11 -5.03
CA ALA A 63 2.36 -7.85 -6.44
C ALA A 63 2.24 -6.36 -6.76
N THR A 64 1.72 -5.53 -5.84
CA THR A 64 1.70 -4.08 -5.99
C THR A 64 3.10 -3.47 -5.88
N LEU A 65 3.91 -3.90 -4.92
CA LEU A 65 5.30 -3.42 -4.76
C LEU A 65 6.14 -3.73 -6.00
N GLY A 66 5.93 -4.89 -6.64
CA GLY A 66 6.59 -5.26 -7.90
C GLY A 66 6.29 -4.33 -9.08
N THR A 67 5.17 -3.59 -9.04
CA THR A 67 4.82 -2.60 -10.07
C THR A 67 5.39 -1.21 -9.79
N ILE A 68 6.04 -1.00 -8.64
CA ILE A 68 6.61 0.26 -8.21
C ILE A 68 8.14 0.08 -8.05
N PRO A 69 8.88 -0.08 -9.16
CA PRO A 69 10.31 -0.38 -9.11
C PRO A 69 11.15 0.75 -8.48
N GLY A 70 10.60 1.96 -8.38
CA GLY A 70 11.26 3.11 -7.78
C GLY A 70 11.10 3.22 -6.26
N LEU A 71 10.37 2.31 -5.61
CA LEU A 71 10.09 2.42 -4.18
C LEU A 71 11.38 2.31 -3.35
N LYS A 72 11.68 3.35 -2.58
CA LYS A 72 12.86 3.45 -1.71
C LYS A 72 12.53 3.26 -0.24
N ARG A 73 11.29 3.53 0.16
CA ARG A 73 10.84 3.36 1.55
C ARG A 73 9.48 2.70 1.58
N LEU A 74 9.36 1.68 2.40
CA LEU A 74 8.12 0.98 2.68
C LEU A 74 7.96 0.89 4.20
N ASP A 75 6.85 1.39 4.72
CA ASP A 75 6.50 1.28 6.13
C ASP A 75 5.18 0.51 6.28
N LEU A 76 5.27 -0.67 6.87
CA LEU A 76 4.15 -1.57 7.17
C LEU A 76 3.98 -1.77 8.68
N SER A 77 4.47 -0.84 9.50
CA SER A 77 4.41 -0.94 10.96
C SER A 77 2.98 -1.02 11.48
N ALA A 78 2.78 -1.52 12.70
CA ALA A 78 1.46 -1.59 13.35
C ALA A 78 0.35 -2.31 12.54
N ASN A 79 0.73 -3.19 11.62
CA ASN A 79 -0.18 -4.07 10.90
C ASN A 79 -0.28 -5.44 11.59
N ARG A 80 -1.15 -6.31 11.06
CA ARG A 80 -1.38 -7.69 11.53
C ARG A 80 -0.76 -8.72 10.59
N LEU A 81 0.38 -8.38 9.99
CA LEU A 81 1.16 -9.31 9.16
C LEU A 81 1.85 -10.31 10.08
N GLY A 82 1.46 -11.58 9.95
CA GLY A 82 2.08 -12.72 10.58
C GLY A 82 3.30 -13.21 9.80
N PRO A 83 3.91 -14.32 10.24
CA PRO A 83 5.11 -14.89 9.62
C PRO A 83 4.89 -15.29 8.15
N ASP A 84 3.71 -15.79 7.79
CA ASP A 84 3.38 -16.15 6.40
C ASP A 84 3.29 -14.92 5.49
N GLY A 85 2.66 -13.83 5.96
CA GLY A 85 2.62 -12.58 5.20
C GLY A 85 3.99 -11.93 5.07
N LEU A 86 4.84 -12.02 6.09
CA LEU A 86 6.22 -11.56 6.02
C LEU A 86 7.07 -12.40 5.07
N GLN A 87 6.89 -13.73 5.05
CA GLN A 87 7.55 -14.60 4.06
C GLN A 87 7.13 -14.26 2.62
N THR A 88 5.88 -13.85 2.44
CA THR A 88 5.39 -13.43 1.12
C THR A 88 5.97 -12.08 0.69
N LEU A 89 6.30 -11.20 1.63
CA LEU A 89 6.86 -9.87 1.34
C LEU A 89 8.39 -9.85 1.24
N GLY A 90 9.07 -10.84 1.82
CA GLY A 90 10.52 -11.02 1.77
C GLY A 90 11.00 -11.67 0.48
#